data_AF-A0A975FBD9-F1
#
_entry.id   AF-A0A975FBD9-F1
#
_cell.length_a   1.000
_cell.length_b   1.000
_cell.length_c   1.000
_cell.angle_alpha   90.00
_cell.angle_beta   90.00
_cell.angle_gamma   90.00
#
_symmetry.space_group_name_H-M   'P 1'
#
loop_
_entity.id
_entity.type
_entity.pdbx_description
1 polymer ?
#
loop_
_entity_poly.entity_id
_entity_poly.type
_entity_poly.pdbx_seq_one_letter_code
_entity_poly.pdbx_strand_id
1 'polypeptide(L)'
;MKKLSLFVFLICVLTGCFDKTFDFRNHQSLENMMSGMSLEEQRVFLDDIQLAADALGGDHNLNGYTVEEVKAEAENARAFLNKKNVELLKEIISEMESIGKESIRLHMSSHGLFSMPKEGYIAKTYSINKLKEKLLELSPTEKSQKENNISSEKKITDNISIENQLADSISFKSNTKEREKTSSDIIKIFKDSNVISQSPNGRVDYTDYYIIGSPAKLMGHDILLIEEEYMDENIGCCVNPGFGFSVKINGNISNLVSFAENNGCSFEEALTLSEKLKSLDINYNLPQGDFVYLSCRENDIQ
;
A
#
# COMPACT_ATOMS: atom_id res chain seq x y z
N MET A 1 -22.11 3.10 -44.18
CA MET A 1 -21.17 3.26 -43.05
C MET A 1 -19.84 2.54 -43.32
N LYS A 2 -19.04 2.99 -44.30
CA LYS A 2 -17.70 2.41 -44.62
C LYS A 2 -16.62 3.46 -44.94
N LYS A 3 -16.91 4.76 -44.77
CA LYS A 3 -15.96 5.85 -45.10
C LYS A 3 -15.19 6.41 -43.89
N LEU A 4 -15.52 6.00 -42.67
CA LEU A 4 -14.87 6.53 -41.45
C LEU A 4 -13.54 5.83 -41.11
N SER A 5 -13.31 4.61 -41.62
CA SER A 5 -12.09 3.84 -41.33
C SER A 5 -10.86 4.30 -42.14
N LEU A 6 -11.04 4.99 -43.27
CA LEU A 6 -9.94 5.38 -44.14
C LEU A 6 -9.26 6.70 -43.68
N PHE A 7 -9.98 7.53 -42.91
CA PHE A 7 -9.47 8.83 -42.46
C PHE A 7 -8.53 8.73 -41.26
N VAL A 8 -8.72 7.71 -40.39
CA VAL A 8 -7.82 7.46 -39.24
C VAL A 8 -6.46 6.95 -39.71
N PHE A 9 -6.41 6.12 -40.76
CA PHE A 9 -5.16 5.58 -41.29
C PHE A 9 -4.30 6.64 -42.00
N LEU A 10 -4.93 7.67 -42.61
CA LEU A 10 -4.21 8.72 -43.34
C LEU A 10 -3.55 9.75 -42.40
N ILE A 11 -4.04 9.90 -41.16
CA ILE A 11 -3.47 10.83 -40.18
C ILE A 11 -2.15 10.27 -39.60
N CYS A 12 -2.06 8.97 -39.31
CA CYS A 12 -0.82 8.36 -38.80
C CYS A 12 0.36 8.46 -39.77
N VAL A 13 0.10 8.42 -41.08
CA VAL A 13 1.16 8.51 -42.11
C VAL A 13 1.68 9.94 -42.26
N LEU A 14 0.86 10.96 -41.97
CA LEU A 14 1.23 12.37 -42.10
C LEU A 14 1.86 12.97 -40.83
N THR A 15 1.61 12.39 -39.65
CA THR A 15 2.19 12.87 -38.39
C THR A 15 3.51 12.20 -38.03
N GLY A 16 4.05 11.33 -38.88
CA GLY A 16 5.28 10.61 -38.58
C GLY A 16 5.13 9.80 -37.29
N CYS A 17 4.28 8.76 -37.33
CA CYS A 17 4.37 7.65 -36.39
C CYS A 17 5.72 6.94 -36.61
N PHE A 18 6.82 7.59 -36.20
CA PHE A 18 8.09 6.93 -35.99
C PHE A 18 7.82 5.98 -34.84
N ASP A 19 7.79 4.68 -35.13
CA ASP A 19 7.78 3.66 -34.10
C ASP A 19 8.94 3.96 -33.15
N LYS A 20 8.59 4.34 -31.93
CA LYS A 20 9.54 4.76 -30.92
C LYS A 20 10.11 3.49 -30.32
N THR A 21 11.06 2.91 -31.02
CA THR A 21 11.81 1.76 -30.55
C THR A 21 12.85 2.21 -29.53
N PHE A 22 13.14 1.38 -28.54
CA PHE A 22 14.19 1.60 -27.56
C PHE A 22 15.58 1.60 -28.22
N ASP A 23 16.40 2.58 -27.90
CA ASP A 23 17.83 2.63 -28.24
C ASP A 23 18.62 3.09 -27.01
N PHE A 24 19.33 2.15 -26.40
CA PHE A 24 20.14 2.39 -25.21
C PHE A 24 21.22 3.46 -25.42
N ARG A 25 21.69 3.67 -26.65
CA ARG A 25 22.71 4.68 -26.96
C ARG A 25 22.14 6.08 -27.12
N ASN A 26 20.82 6.21 -27.19
CA ASN A 26 20.12 7.47 -27.40
C ASN A 26 19.19 7.77 -26.21
N HIS A 27 19.64 8.63 -25.29
CA HIS A 27 18.85 9.05 -24.13
C HIS A 27 17.46 9.59 -24.50
N GLN A 28 17.33 10.25 -25.66
CA GLN A 28 16.05 10.77 -26.14
C GLN A 28 15.06 9.66 -26.51
N SER A 29 15.55 8.45 -26.78
CA SER A 29 14.71 7.29 -27.11
C SER A 29 13.74 6.97 -25.99
N LEU A 30 14.20 6.98 -24.74
CA LEU A 30 13.38 6.68 -23.57
C LEU A 30 12.29 7.73 -23.36
N GLU A 31 12.66 9.01 -23.42
CA GLU A 31 11.71 10.13 -23.33
C GLU A 31 10.65 10.06 -24.44
N ASN A 32 11.07 9.70 -25.65
CA ASN A 32 10.17 9.50 -26.76
C ASN A 32 9.17 8.39 -26.44
N MET A 33 9.63 7.21 -26.02
CA MET A 33 8.77 6.06 -25.72
C MET A 33 7.73 6.37 -24.65
N MET A 34 8.11 7.16 -23.64
CA MET A 34 7.24 7.59 -22.54
C MET A 34 6.33 8.76 -22.89
N SER A 35 6.55 9.41 -24.04
CA SER A 35 5.77 10.58 -24.45
C SER A 35 4.30 10.21 -24.63
N GLY A 36 3.43 10.86 -23.87
CA GLY A 36 1.99 10.61 -23.86
C GLY A 36 1.53 9.68 -22.72
N MET A 37 2.47 9.05 -21.99
CA MET A 37 2.16 8.33 -20.75
C MET A 37 1.97 9.31 -19.58
N SER A 38 1.05 8.99 -18.68
CA SER A 38 0.95 9.61 -17.34
C SER A 38 2.18 9.30 -16.49
N LEU A 39 2.41 10.05 -15.41
CA LEU A 39 3.54 9.81 -14.51
C LEU A 39 3.55 8.40 -13.92
N GLU A 40 2.37 7.84 -13.63
CA GLU A 40 2.27 6.48 -13.10
C GLU A 40 2.58 5.42 -14.17
N GLU A 41 2.10 5.62 -15.41
CA GLU A 41 2.46 4.74 -16.52
C GLU A 41 3.96 4.80 -16.85
N GLN A 42 4.58 5.98 -16.76
CA GLN A 42 6.02 6.14 -16.92
C GLN A 42 6.78 5.37 -15.84
N ARG A 43 6.36 5.48 -14.57
CA ARG A 43 6.96 4.75 -13.46
C ARG A 43 6.90 3.24 -13.68
N VAL A 44 5.72 2.71 -14.01
CA VAL A 44 5.53 1.28 -14.30
C VAL A 44 6.36 0.85 -15.52
N PHE A 45 6.41 1.68 -16.56
CA PHE A 45 7.18 1.36 -17.76
C PHE A 45 8.70 1.35 -17.52
N LEU A 46 9.22 2.22 -16.66
CA LEU A 46 10.62 2.19 -16.24
C LEU A 46 10.95 0.90 -15.47
N ASP A 47 10.05 0.45 -14.59
CA ASP A 47 10.18 -0.84 -13.90
C ASP A 47 10.18 -2.01 -14.91
N ASP A 48 9.32 -1.93 -15.93
CA ASP A 48 9.24 -2.93 -17.01
C ASP A 48 10.52 -2.97 -17.86
N ILE A 49 11.10 -1.82 -18.22
CA ILE A 49 12.38 -1.75 -18.93
C ILE A 49 13.48 -2.44 -18.14
N GLN A 50 13.63 -2.09 -16.86
CA GLN A 50 14.67 -2.66 -16.01
C GLN A 50 14.52 -4.18 -15.94
N LEU A 51 13.31 -4.66 -15.71
CA LEU A 51 13.05 -6.09 -15.59
C LEU A 51 13.28 -6.84 -16.90
N ALA A 52 12.85 -6.29 -18.03
CA ALA A 52 13.07 -6.88 -19.35
C ALA A 52 14.56 -6.88 -19.72
N ALA A 53 15.27 -5.79 -19.43
CA ALA A 53 16.72 -5.69 -19.63
C ALA A 53 17.45 -6.80 -18.84
N ASP A 54 17.12 -6.98 -17.56
CA ASP A 54 17.74 -8.02 -16.74
C ASP A 54 17.43 -9.44 -17.23
N ALA A 55 16.19 -9.68 -17.68
CA ALA A 55 15.79 -10.95 -18.25
C ALA A 55 16.57 -11.28 -19.53
N LEU A 56 16.87 -10.26 -20.34
CA LEU A 56 17.64 -10.39 -21.57
C LEU A 56 19.16 -10.28 -21.36
N GLY A 57 19.65 -10.07 -20.13
CA GLY A 57 21.08 -9.95 -19.83
C GLY A 57 21.71 -8.60 -20.19
N GLY A 58 20.90 -7.54 -20.26
CA GLY A 58 21.34 -6.16 -20.42
C GLY A 58 20.36 -5.31 -21.22
N ASP A 59 20.35 -4.01 -20.92
CA ASP A 59 19.60 -2.95 -21.62
C ASP A 59 19.85 -2.89 -23.13
N HIS A 60 21.08 -3.12 -23.58
CA HIS A 60 21.44 -3.16 -25.00
C HIS A 60 20.69 -4.24 -25.79
N ASN A 61 20.16 -5.27 -25.13
CA ASN A 61 19.35 -6.32 -25.78
C ASN A 61 17.90 -5.87 -26.02
N LEU A 62 17.47 -4.73 -25.46
CA LEU A 62 16.20 -4.09 -25.77
C LEU A 62 16.27 -3.18 -27.00
N ASN A 63 17.43 -3.00 -27.63
CA ASN A 63 17.55 -2.15 -28.81
C ASN A 63 16.61 -2.62 -29.93
N GLY A 64 15.76 -1.72 -30.42
CA GLY A 64 14.74 -2.01 -31.44
C GLY A 64 13.38 -2.42 -30.88
N TYR A 65 13.24 -2.65 -29.58
CA TYR A 65 11.95 -3.02 -28.97
C TYR A 65 11.00 -1.83 -28.92
N THR A 66 9.75 -2.05 -29.31
CA THR A 66 8.63 -1.13 -29.06
C THR A 66 8.21 -1.14 -27.59
N VAL A 67 7.35 -0.19 -27.19
CA VAL A 67 6.79 -0.15 -25.81
C VAL A 67 6.08 -1.45 -25.48
N GLU A 68 5.31 -1.99 -26.42
CA GLU A 68 4.53 -3.22 -26.26
C GLU A 68 5.43 -4.45 -26.11
N GLU A 69 6.51 -4.53 -26.89
CA GLU A 69 7.48 -5.64 -26.79
C GLU A 69 8.26 -5.60 -25.47
N VAL A 70 8.66 -4.41 -25.00
CA VAL A 70 9.27 -4.25 -23.66
C VAL A 70 8.31 -4.75 -22.58
N LYS A 71 7.03 -4.35 -22.63
CA LYS A 71 6.01 -4.78 -21.67
C LYS A 71 5.80 -6.30 -21.71
N ALA A 72 5.72 -6.88 -22.91
CA ALA A 72 5.57 -8.32 -23.07
C ALA A 72 6.77 -9.10 -22.49
N GLU A 73 7.99 -8.61 -22.70
CA GLU A 73 9.19 -9.23 -22.13
C GLU A 73 9.22 -9.09 -20.60
N ALA A 74 8.84 -7.93 -20.07
CA ALA A 74 8.70 -7.72 -18.63
C ALA A 74 7.64 -8.64 -18.01
N GLU A 75 6.51 -8.87 -18.68
CA GLU A 75 5.49 -9.83 -18.27
C GLU A 75 6.03 -11.27 -18.24
N ASN A 76 6.77 -11.69 -19.26
CA ASN A 76 7.43 -13.00 -19.30
C ASN A 76 8.42 -13.16 -18.14
N ALA A 77 9.22 -12.13 -17.89
CA ALA A 77 10.16 -12.08 -16.78
C ALA A 77 9.45 -12.17 -15.42
N ARG A 78 8.38 -11.40 -15.19
CA ARG A 78 7.53 -11.50 -13.98
C ARG A 78 6.98 -12.91 -13.81
N ALA A 79 6.47 -13.53 -14.86
CA ALA A 79 5.93 -14.89 -14.81
C ALA A 79 7.01 -15.91 -14.42
N PHE A 80 8.21 -15.79 -14.97
CA PHE A 80 9.35 -16.62 -14.62
C PHE A 80 9.76 -16.45 -13.14
N LEU A 81 9.91 -15.20 -12.68
CA LEU A 81 10.25 -14.88 -11.29
C LEU A 81 9.20 -15.41 -10.32
N ASN A 82 7.92 -15.21 -10.61
CA ASN A 82 6.82 -15.73 -9.80
C ASN A 82 6.87 -17.25 -9.70
N LYS A 83 7.08 -17.95 -10.82
CA LYS A 83 7.25 -19.40 -10.82
C LYS A 83 8.41 -19.84 -9.92
N LYS A 84 9.56 -19.18 -10.01
CA LYS A 84 10.73 -19.49 -9.16
C LYS A 84 10.51 -19.20 -7.70
N ASN A 85 9.85 -18.09 -7.38
CA ASN A 85 9.48 -17.77 -6.02
C ASN A 85 8.50 -18.80 -5.44
N VAL A 86 7.49 -19.21 -6.21
CA VAL A 86 6.52 -20.23 -5.78
C VAL A 86 7.21 -21.57 -5.49
N GLU A 87 8.10 -22.03 -6.39
CA GLU A 87 8.89 -23.26 -6.19
C GLU A 87 9.69 -23.18 -4.87
N LEU A 88 10.46 -22.11 -4.68
CA LEU A 88 11.32 -21.92 -3.51
C LEU A 88 10.51 -21.77 -2.20
N LEU A 89 9.44 -20.97 -2.21
CA LEU A 89 8.64 -20.74 -1.01
C LEU A 89 7.94 -22.01 -0.55
N LYS A 90 7.45 -22.85 -1.47
CA LYS A 90 6.87 -24.17 -1.12
C LYS A 90 7.88 -25.06 -0.40
N GLU A 91 9.11 -25.12 -0.92
CA GLU A 91 10.21 -25.87 -0.31
C GLU A 91 10.54 -25.36 1.10
N ILE A 92 10.76 -24.05 1.23
CA ILE A 92 11.10 -23.41 2.52
C ILE A 92 10.00 -23.61 3.56
N ILE A 93 8.73 -23.37 3.18
CA ILE A 93 7.61 -23.51 4.11
C ILE A 93 7.51 -24.97 4.57
N SER A 94 7.59 -25.94 3.66
CA SER A 94 7.55 -27.36 4.00
C SER A 94 8.69 -27.75 4.95
N GLU A 95 9.90 -27.23 4.72
CA GLU A 95 11.04 -27.46 5.60
C GLU A 95 10.76 -26.87 6.99
N MET A 96 10.37 -25.59 7.05
CA MET A 96 10.07 -24.88 8.30
C MET A 96 9.00 -25.59 9.14
N GLU A 97 7.94 -26.10 8.50
CA GLU A 97 6.90 -26.89 9.18
C GLU A 97 7.45 -28.19 9.75
N SER A 98 8.31 -28.89 8.99
CA SER A 98 8.86 -30.19 9.41
C SER A 98 9.77 -30.09 10.64
N ILE A 99 10.46 -28.96 10.81
CA ILE A 99 11.38 -28.72 11.93
C ILE A 99 10.81 -27.79 13.01
N GLY A 100 9.55 -27.35 12.89
CA GLY A 100 8.92 -26.44 13.84
C GLY A 100 9.59 -25.05 13.91
N LYS A 101 10.13 -24.56 12.79
CA LYS A 101 10.80 -23.25 12.73
C LYS A 101 9.82 -22.15 12.36
N GLU A 102 9.74 -21.11 13.20
CA GLU A 102 8.74 -20.04 13.04
C GLU A 102 9.18 -18.93 12.09
N SER A 103 10.49 -18.73 11.90
CA SER A 103 11.03 -17.70 11.01
C SER A 103 12.33 -18.10 10.32
N ILE A 104 12.60 -17.48 9.16
CA ILE A 104 13.80 -17.70 8.36
C ILE A 104 14.30 -16.38 7.77
N ARG A 105 15.62 -16.28 7.55
CA ARG A 105 16.21 -15.15 6.82
C ARG A 105 16.27 -15.47 5.34
N LEU A 106 15.74 -14.58 4.51
CA LEU A 106 15.82 -14.67 3.06
C LEU A 106 16.33 -13.37 2.47
N HIS A 107 17.05 -13.49 1.36
CA HIS A 107 17.39 -12.38 0.50
C HIS A 107 16.31 -12.23 -0.57
N MET A 108 16.01 -10.99 -0.96
CA MET A 108 15.13 -10.67 -2.08
C MET A 108 15.88 -9.70 -2.99
N SER A 109 16.03 -10.06 -4.27
CA SER A 109 16.67 -9.17 -5.24
C SER A 109 15.83 -7.90 -5.46
N SER A 110 16.42 -6.90 -6.13
CA SER A 110 15.70 -5.69 -6.58
C SER A 110 14.47 -6.01 -7.44
N HIS A 111 14.48 -7.15 -8.14
CA HIS A 111 13.39 -7.60 -9.00
C HIS A 111 12.43 -8.58 -8.30
N GLY A 112 12.56 -8.76 -6.99
CA GLY A 112 11.65 -9.59 -6.21
C GLY A 112 11.94 -11.10 -6.23
N LEU A 113 13.12 -11.54 -6.69
CA LEU A 113 13.51 -12.96 -6.62
C LEU A 113 13.96 -13.31 -5.20
N PHE A 114 13.29 -14.29 -4.58
CA PHE A 114 13.71 -14.83 -3.29
C PHE A 114 14.91 -15.77 -3.44
N SER A 115 15.81 -15.73 -2.46
CA SER A 115 16.90 -16.70 -2.32
C SER A 115 17.30 -16.88 -0.86
N MET A 116 18.06 -17.93 -0.57
CA MET A 116 18.77 -18.04 0.71
C MET A 116 19.75 -16.85 0.88
N PRO A 117 20.09 -16.48 2.12
CA PRO A 117 21.06 -15.44 2.40
C PRO A 117 22.38 -15.71 1.69
N LYS A 118 22.95 -14.67 1.07
CA LYS A 118 24.27 -14.71 0.42
C LYS A 118 25.18 -13.70 1.11
N GLU A 119 26.46 -14.01 1.18
CA GLU A 119 27.46 -13.08 1.72
C GLU A 119 27.47 -11.78 0.91
N GLY A 120 27.49 -10.64 1.60
CA GLY A 120 27.42 -9.31 0.98
C GLY A 120 26.00 -8.81 0.65
N TYR A 121 24.95 -9.60 0.90
CA TYR A 121 23.57 -9.20 0.62
C TYR A 121 22.73 -9.03 1.90
N ILE A 122 21.81 -8.06 1.87
CA ILE A 122 20.90 -7.77 2.99
C ILE A 122 19.78 -8.82 3.01
N ALA A 123 19.79 -9.69 4.03
CA ALA A 123 18.72 -10.66 4.26
C ALA A 123 17.72 -10.16 5.31
N LYS A 124 16.43 -10.27 5.00
CA LYS A 124 15.30 -9.96 5.88
C LYS A 124 14.75 -11.21 6.54
N THR A 125 14.20 -11.08 7.74
CA THR A 125 13.53 -12.17 8.46
C THR A 125 12.06 -12.25 8.06
N TYR A 126 11.59 -13.45 7.75
CA TYR A 126 10.19 -13.74 7.40
C TYR A 126 9.66 -14.82 8.34
N SER A 127 8.46 -14.59 8.88
CA SER A 127 7.72 -15.64 9.60
C SER A 127 7.12 -16.63 8.61
N ILE A 128 6.86 -17.86 9.06
CA ILE A 128 6.22 -18.89 8.24
C ILE A 128 4.86 -18.44 7.69
N ASN A 129 4.08 -17.70 8.50
CA ASN A 129 2.81 -17.13 8.07
C ASN A 129 3.01 -16.08 6.99
N LYS A 130 4.05 -15.24 7.10
CA LYS A 130 4.35 -14.24 6.07
C LYS A 130 4.75 -14.87 4.73
N LEU A 131 5.49 -15.98 4.78
CA LEU A 131 5.83 -16.73 3.57
C LEU A 131 4.61 -17.39 2.93
N LYS A 132 3.68 -17.93 3.74
CA LYS A 132 2.40 -18.47 3.26
C LYS A 132 1.55 -17.39 2.58
N GLU A 133 1.46 -16.20 3.17
CA GLU A 133 0.80 -15.04 2.55
C GLU A 133 1.42 -14.72 1.19
N LYS A 134 2.76 -14.63 1.10
CA LYS A 134 3.43 -14.37 -0.18
C LYS A 134 3.25 -15.48 -1.20
N LEU A 135 3.22 -16.74 -0.78
CA LEU A 135 2.94 -17.86 -1.67
C LEU A 135 1.53 -17.76 -2.29
N LEU A 136 0.54 -17.33 -1.51
CA LEU A 136 -0.83 -17.12 -1.98
C LEU A 136 -0.92 -15.94 -2.96
N GLU A 137 -0.19 -14.85 -2.71
CA GLU A 137 -0.12 -13.70 -3.64
C GLU A 137 0.48 -14.10 -5.00
N LEU A 138 1.48 -14.98 -5.01
CA LEU A 138 2.24 -15.36 -6.21
C LEU A 138 1.58 -16.48 -7.05
N SER A 139 0.55 -17.16 -6.53
CA SER A 139 -0.10 -18.31 -7.19
C SER A 139 -1.54 -18.00 -7.64
N PRO A 140 -1.77 -17.10 -8.60
CA PRO A 140 -3.13 -16.72 -9.02
C PRO A 140 -3.90 -17.87 -9.68
N THR A 141 -3.24 -18.93 -10.15
CA THR A 141 -3.87 -20.07 -10.84
C THR A 141 -4.73 -20.95 -9.93
N GLU A 142 -4.59 -20.86 -8.60
CA GLU A 142 -5.49 -21.52 -7.64
C GLU A 142 -6.75 -20.67 -7.33
N LYS A 143 -6.86 -19.44 -7.86
CA LYS A 143 -8.06 -18.60 -7.70
C LYS A 143 -9.30 -19.14 -8.41
N SER A 144 -9.15 -19.98 -9.45
CA SER A 144 -10.27 -20.45 -10.28
C SER A 144 -11.25 -21.43 -9.58
N GLN A 145 -10.95 -21.95 -8.39
CA GLN A 145 -11.85 -22.84 -7.65
C GLN A 145 -12.37 -22.27 -6.33
N LYS A 146 -11.99 -21.03 -5.99
CA LYS A 146 -12.37 -20.39 -4.72
C LYS A 146 -13.20 -19.12 -4.91
N GLU A 147 -13.79 -18.89 -6.08
CA GLU A 147 -14.58 -17.67 -6.35
C GLU A 147 -15.86 -17.51 -5.52
N ASN A 148 -16.27 -18.53 -4.77
CA ASN A 148 -17.38 -18.40 -3.81
C ASN A 148 -16.98 -17.94 -2.40
N ASN A 149 -15.67 -17.79 -2.09
CA ASN A 149 -15.17 -17.34 -0.77
C ASN A 149 -14.31 -16.06 -0.82
N ILE A 150 -14.13 -15.43 -1.99
CA ILE A 150 -13.16 -14.32 -2.21
C ILE A 150 -13.60 -12.97 -1.62
N SER A 151 -14.88 -12.77 -1.30
CA SER A 151 -15.33 -11.48 -0.73
C SER A 151 -14.85 -11.23 0.70
N SER A 152 -14.54 -12.28 1.48
CA SER A 152 -14.08 -12.14 2.86
C SER A 152 -12.55 -12.12 2.95
N GLU A 153 -11.85 -13.00 2.22
CA GLU A 153 -10.37 -13.10 2.30
C GLU A 153 -9.65 -11.90 1.65
N LYS A 154 -10.14 -11.37 0.51
CA LYS A 154 -9.56 -10.15 -0.09
C LYS A 154 -9.68 -8.94 0.86
N LYS A 155 -10.85 -8.81 1.50
CA LYS A 155 -11.13 -7.77 2.48
C LYS A 155 -10.24 -7.90 3.72
N ILE A 156 -9.94 -9.12 4.15
CA ILE A 156 -9.04 -9.37 5.29
C ILE A 156 -7.58 -9.03 4.94
N THR A 157 -7.08 -9.41 3.75
CA THR A 157 -5.71 -9.09 3.34
C THR A 157 -5.50 -7.59 3.09
N ASP A 158 -6.47 -6.92 2.48
CA ASP A 158 -6.43 -5.46 2.28
C ASP A 158 -6.44 -4.75 3.65
N ASN A 159 -7.25 -5.23 4.61
CA ASN A 159 -7.29 -4.68 5.97
C ASN A 159 -5.99 -4.87 6.76
N ILE A 160 -5.36 -6.05 6.65
CA ILE A 160 -4.06 -6.32 7.29
C ILE A 160 -2.97 -5.44 6.66
N SER A 161 -3.03 -5.17 5.36
CA SER A 161 -2.10 -4.25 4.68
C SER A 161 -2.27 -2.81 5.18
N ILE A 162 -3.51 -2.32 5.28
CA ILE A 162 -3.82 -0.97 5.77
C ILE A 162 -3.42 -0.81 7.24
N GLU A 163 -3.71 -1.79 8.08
CA GLU A 163 -3.37 -1.76 9.51
C GLU A 163 -1.85 -1.66 9.73
N ASN A 164 -1.06 -2.42 8.98
CA ASN A 164 0.40 -2.33 9.05
C ASN A 164 0.93 -0.98 8.56
N GLN A 165 0.42 -0.48 7.42
CA GLN A 165 0.80 0.84 6.91
C GLN A 165 0.44 1.96 7.89
N LEU A 166 -0.71 1.85 8.55
CA LEU A 166 -1.13 2.78 9.59
C LEU A 166 -0.17 2.70 10.79
N ALA A 167 0.08 1.51 11.33
CA ALA A 167 0.99 1.34 12.46
C ALA A 167 2.39 1.93 12.18
N ASP A 168 2.93 1.68 10.97
CA ASP A 168 4.21 2.22 10.53
C ASP A 168 4.16 3.76 10.43
N SER A 169 3.07 4.32 9.90
CA SER A 169 2.91 5.77 9.71
C SER A 169 2.80 6.55 11.03
N ILE A 170 2.15 5.95 12.03
CA ILE A 170 1.97 6.53 13.36
C ILE A 170 3.28 6.46 14.16
N SER A 171 4.15 5.49 13.84
CA SER A 171 5.36 5.22 14.63
C SER A 171 6.34 6.39 14.60
N PHE A 172 7.09 6.55 15.70
CA PHE A 172 8.18 7.52 15.73
C PHE A 172 9.33 7.10 14.82
N LYS A 173 9.94 8.07 14.14
CA LYS A 173 11.22 7.88 13.47
C LYS A 173 12.28 7.51 14.51
N SER A 174 13.16 6.60 14.13
CA SER A 174 14.20 6.05 15.01
C SER A 174 14.98 7.15 15.74
N ASN A 175 15.00 7.08 17.07
CA ASN A 175 15.67 8.03 17.99
C ASN A 175 15.16 9.48 17.94
N THR A 176 13.93 9.71 17.47
CA THR A 176 13.28 11.02 17.52
C THR A 176 11.89 10.94 18.14
N LYS A 177 11.29 12.08 18.44
CA LYS A 177 9.87 12.21 18.80
C LYS A 177 9.01 12.65 17.59
N GLU A 178 9.56 12.59 16.37
CA GLU A 178 8.85 12.92 15.14
C GLU A 178 8.23 11.64 14.55
N ARG A 179 7.00 11.69 14.04
CA ARG A 179 6.35 10.54 13.40
C ARG A 179 6.92 10.27 12.01
N GLU A 180 6.87 9.02 11.55
CA GLU A 180 7.31 8.62 10.20
C GLU A 180 6.51 9.33 9.10
N LYS A 181 5.24 9.63 9.37
CA LYS A 181 4.32 10.31 8.44
C LYS A 181 3.51 11.40 9.15
N THR A 182 3.10 12.41 8.39
CA THR A 182 2.18 13.45 8.87
C THR A 182 0.74 12.93 8.94
N SER A 183 -0.15 13.65 9.62
CA SER A 183 -1.57 13.32 9.64
C SER A 183 -2.18 13.32 8.24
N SER A 184 -1.77 14.26 7.38
CA SER A 184 -2.24 14.33 5.99
C SER A 184 -1.73 13.20 5.10
N ASP A 185 -0.53 12.69 5.34
CA ASP A 185 -0.05 11.47 4.67
C ASP A 185 -0.93 10.26 5.04
N ILE A 186 -1.31 10.14 6.32
CA ILE A 186 -2.19 9.06 6.79
C ILE A 186 -3.56 9.17 6.13
N ILE A 187 -4.17 10.36 6.14
CA ILE A 187 -5.48 10.57 5.50
C ILE A 187 -5.43 10.27 4.00
N LYS A 188 -4.32 10.60 3.33
CA LYS A 188 -4.12 10.23 1.92
C LYS A 188 -4.12 8.71 1.73
N ILE A 189 -3.42 7.94 2.56
CA ILE A 189 -3.43 6.47 2.49
C ILE A 189 -4.85 5.91 2.59
N PHE A 190 -5.65 6.43 3.53
CA PHE A 190 -7.03 6.00 3.72
C PHE A 190 -7.94 6.36 2.54
N LYS A 191 -7.75 7.54 1.94
CA LYS A 191 -8.48 7.97 0.73
C LYS A 191 -8.12 7.12 -0.49
N ASP A 192 -6.83 6.90 -0.72
CA ASP A 192 -6.32 6.12 -1.86
C ASP A 192 -6.76 4.65 -1.75
N SER A 193 -6.92 4.15 -0.53
CA SER A 193 -7.42 2.80 -0.23
C SER A 193 -8.95 2.68 -0.19
N ASN A 194 -9.70 3.77 -0.46
CA ASN A 194 -11.17 3.82 -0.35
C ASN A 194 -11.71 3.37 1.03
N VAL A 195 -10.95 3.64 2.09
CA VAL A 195 -11.36 3.37 3.47
C VAL A 195 -12.21 4.50 4.02
N ILE A 196 -11.92 5.73 3.62
CA ILE A 196 -12.71 6.92 3.92
C ILE A 196 -13.13 7.63 2.64
N SER A 197 -14.10 8.53 2.73
CA SER A 197 -14.49 9.39 1.62
C SER A 197 -13.41 10.41 1.27
N GLN A 198 -13.42 10.86 0.01
CA GLN A 198 -12.49 11.89 -0.48
C GLN A 198 -12.65 13.23 0.26
N SER A 199 -13.86 13.54 0.71
CA SER A 199 -14.20 14.70 1.54
C SER A 199 -14.55 14.27 2.97
N PRO A 200 -14.31 15.10 3.99
CA PRO A 200 -14.71 14.81 5.37
C PRO A 200 -16.23 14.73 5.49
N ASN A 201 -16.69 13.89 6.42
CA ASN A 201 -18.11 13.75 6.77
C ASN A 201 -18.60 14.88 7.67
N GLY A 202 -17.69 15.54 8.39
CA GLY A 202 -17.94 16.75 9.15
C GLY A 202 -16.66 17.54 9.33
N ARG A 203 -16.78 18.84 9.59
CA ARG A 203 -15.66 19.73 9.90
C ARG A 203 -16.07 20.68 11.01
N VAL A 204 -15.23 20.79 12.03
CA VAL A 204 -15.36 21.79 13.09
C VAL A 204 -13.99 22.43 13.31
N ASP A 205 -13.96 23.75 13.27
CA ASP A 205 -12.74 24.54 13.31
C ASP A 205 -11.72 24.05 12.28
N TYR A 206 -10.62 23.47 12.74
CA TYR A 206 -9.52 22.93 11.92
C TYR A 206 -9.46 21.39 11.90
N THR A 207 -10.49 20.74 12.46
CA THR A 207 -10.56 19.27 12.52
C THR A 207 -11.53 18.74 11.47
N ASP A 208 -11.01 17.86 10.62
CA ASP A 208 -11.78 17.03 9.71
C ASP A 208 -12.16 15.71 10.37
N TYR A 209 -13.41 15.29 10.14
CA TYR A 209 -13.99 14.06 10.67
C TYR A 209 -14.32 13.11 9.52
N TYR A 210 -13.75 11.92 9.54
CA TYR A 210 -13.94 10.90 8.52
C TYR A 210 -14.51 9.63 9.11
N ILE A 211 -15.66 9.21 8.60
CA ILE A 211 -16.27 7.92 8.92
C ILE A 211 -15.63 6.83 8.07
N ILE A 212 -15.35 5.70 8.71
CA ILE A 212 -14.80 4.53 8.03
C ILE A 212 -15.89 3.89 7.15
N GLY A 213 -15.68 3.95 5.83
CA GLY A 213 -16.56 3.40 4.79
C GLY A 213 -16.28 1.93 4.45
N SER A 214 -15.06 1.45 4.69
CA SER A 214 -14.71 0.03 4.60
C SER A 214 -13.94 -0.41 5.86
N PRO A 215 -14.16 -1.62 6.40
CA PRO A 215 -13.61 -2.02 7.70
C PRO A 215 -12.11 -1.81 7.77
N ALA A 216 -11.63 -1.07 8.76
CA ALA A 216 -10.21 -0.88 9.02
C ALA A 216 -9.93 -1.20 10.48
N LYS A 217 -8.71 -1.66 10.77
CA LYS A 217 -8.32 -2.08 12.11
C LYS A 217 -7.09 -1.33 12.59
N LEU A 218 -7.01 -1.16 13.91
CA LEU A 218 -5.83 -0.71 14.61
C LEU A 218 -5.60 -1.65 15.81
N MET A 219 -4.50 -2.39 15.77
CA MET A 219 -4.14 -3.41 16.76
C MET A 219 -5.27 -4.44 17.01
N GLY A 220 -6.01 -4.81 15.96
CA GLY A 220 -7.14 -5.74 16.01
C GLY A 220 -8.51 -5.12 16.34
N HIS A 221 -8.55 -3.86 16.75
CA HIS A 221 -9.76 -3.10 17.09
C HIS A 221 -10.34 -2.40 15.85
N ASP A 222 -11.66 -2.28 15.75
CA ASP A 222 -12.26 -1.68 14.55
C ASP A 222 -12.22 -0.16 14.64
N ILE A 223 -11.67 0.50 13.62
CA ILE A 223 -11.71 1.96 13.50
C ILE A 223 -13.10 2.36 13.02
N LEU A 224 -13.69 3.38 13.65
CA LEU A 224 -15.01 3.91 13.30
C LEU A 224 -14.96 5.34 12.78
N LEU A 225 -14.10 6.16 13.39
CA LEU A 225 -13.94 7.57 13.08
C LEU A 225 -12.46 7.93 13.09
N ILE A 226 -12.03 8.71 12.11
CA ILE A 226 -10.72 9.37 12.08
C ILE A 226 -10.94 10.88 12.22
N GLU A 227 -10.13 11.50 13.05
CA GLU A 227 -10.03 12.93 13.22
C GLU A 227 -8.68 13.37 12.66
N GLU A 228 -8.67 14.39 11.81
CA GLU A 228 -7.44 15.00 11.33
C GLU A 228 -7.48 16.47 11.68
N GLU A 229 -6.52 16.93 12.49
CA GLU A 229 -6.25 18.35 12.64
C GLU A 229 -5.03 18.68 11.78
N TYR A 230 -5.26 19.48 10.74
CA TYR A 230 -4.28 19.78 9.70
C TYR A 230 -4.21 21.30 9.52
N MET A 231 -3.17 21.96 10.01
CA MET A 231 -2.78 23.32 9.58
C MET A 231 -1.45 23.74 10.23
N ASP A 232 -0.39 23.79 9.42
CA ASP A 232 0.96 24.15 9.87
C ASP A 232 1.13 25.66 10.10
N GLU A 233 0.25 26.49 9.53
CA GLU A 233 0.40 27.95 9.49
C GLU A 233 0.09 28.65 10.84
N ASN A 234 -0.49 27.93 11.82
CA ASN A 234 -0.85 28.46 13.15
C ASN A 234 -0.44 27.53 14.31
N ILE A 235 0.61 26.71 14.14
CA ILE A 235 1.13 25.79 15.17
C ILE A 235 1.46 26.59 16.45
N GLY A 236 0.85 26.21 17.57
CA GLY A 236 1.15 26.73 18.91
C GLY A 236 0.22 27.81 19.49
N CYS A 237 -0.77 28.32 18.75
CA CYS A 237 -1.79 29.23 19.32
C CYS A 237 -3.15 28.55 19.56
N CYS A 238 -3.64 27.76 18.59
CA CYS A 238 -4.99 27.16 18.64
C CYS A 238 -5.11 25.78 17.97
N VAL A 239 -4.03 25.26 17.39
CA VAL A 239 -4.04 24.04 16.56
C VAL A 239 -3.06 23.03 17.16
N ASN A 240 -3.47 21.77 17.25
CA ASN A 240 -2.67 20.65 17.72
C ASN A 240 -2.57 19.57 16.62
N PRO A 241 -1.67 19.76 15.62
CA PRO A 241 -1.60 18.88 14.47
C PRO A 241 -1.50 17.42 14.85
N GLY A 242 -2.14 16.58 14.04
CA GLY A 242 -2.14 15.14 14.23
C GLY A 242 -3.49 14.52 13.92
N PHE A 243 -3.71 13.35 14.49
CA PHE A 243 -4.91 12.59 14.23
C PHE A 243 -5.42 11.89 15.49
N GLY A 244 -6.71 11.55 15.46
CA GLY A 244 -7.36 10.75 16.48
C GLY A 244 -8.18 9.63 15.87
N PHE A 245 -8.32 8.52 16.60
CA PHE A 245 -9.16 7.40 16.21
C PHE A 245 -10.18 7.11 17.29
N SER A 246 -11.46 7.03 16.90
CA SER A 246 -12.45 6.33 17.73
C SER A 246 -12.52 4.88 17.29
N VAL A 247 -12.21 3.96 18.19
CA VAL A 247 -12.15 2.53 17.90
C VAL A 247 -13.12 1.75 18.77
N LYS A 248 -13.72 0.71 18.18
CA LYS A 248 -14.52 -0.27 18.90
C LYS A 248 -13.63 -1.39 19.42
N ILE A 249 -13.75 -1.69 20.70
CA ILE A 249 -12.97 -2.72 21.37
C ILE A 249 -13.43 -4.12 20.92
N ASN A 250 -12.46 -4.97 20.55
CA ASN A 250 -12.65 -6.36 20.19
C ASN A 250 -11.77 -7.21 21.12
N GLY A 251 -12.24 -7.46 22.34
CA GLY A 251 -11.50 -8.25 23.34
C GLY A 251 -10.48 -7.43 24.14
N ASN A 252 -9.26 -7.95 24.28
CA ASN A 252 -8.22 -7.35 25.13
C ASN A 252 -7.60 -6.11 24.46
N ILE A 253 -7.51 -5.01 25.21
CA ILE A 253 -6.97 -3.72 24.75
C ILE A 253 -5.47 -3.53 24.98
N SER A 254 -4.77 -4.50 25.60
CA SER A 254 -3.36 -4.36 25.98
C SER A 254 -2.46 -3.95 24.83
N ASN A 255 -2.67 -4.52 23.63
CA ASN A 255 -1.85 -4.20 22.45
C ASN A 255 -2.07 -2.77 21.98
N LEU A 256 -3.32 -2.28 22.04
CA LEU A 256 -3.67 -0.92 21.67
C LEU A 256 -3.09 0.09 22.68
N VAL A 257 -3.17 -0.21 23.97
CA VAL A 257 -2.58 0.61 25.03
C VAL A 257 -1.06 0.68 24.88
N SER A 258 -0.39 -0.47 24.75
CA SER A 258 1.06 -0.50 24.55
C SER A 258 1.48 0.20 23.25
N PHE A 259 0.69 0.08 22.18
CA PHE A 259 0.92 0.83 20.94
C PHE A 259 0.78 2.34 21.16
N ALA A 260 -0.22 2.80 21.92
CA ALA A 260 -0.42 4.21 22.24
C ALA A 260 0.78 4.78 23.01
N GLU A 261 1.18 4.09 24.08
CA GLU A 261 2.31 4.49 24.94
C GLU A 261 3.62 4.57 24.14
N ASN A 262 3.91 3.55 23.33
CA ASN A 262 5.15 3.51 22.54
C ASN A 262 5.21 4.60 21.46
N ASN A 263 4.08 5.16 21.06
CA ASN A 263 3.97 6.14 19.98
C ASN A 263 3.49 7.52 20.46
N GLY A 264 3.59 7.79 21.77
CA GLY A 264 3.25 9.09 22.36
C GLY A 264 1.83 9.54 21.99
N CYS A 265 0.89 8.60 22.08
CA CYS A 265 -0.53 8.86 21.91
C CYS A 265 -1.23 8.78 23.27
N SER A 266 -2.23 9.64 23.49
CA SER A 266 -3.11 9.57 24.65
C SER A 266 -4.29 8.65 24.39
N PHE A 267 -4.80 8.04 25.46
CA PHE A 267 -5.83 7.02 25.42
C PHE A 267 -6.94 7.37 26.41
N GLU A 268 -8.18 7.46 25.94
CA GLU A 268 -9.35 7.84 26.72
C GLU A 268 -10.53 6.90 26.45
N GLU A 269 -11.35 6.62 27.46
CA GLU A 269 -12.62 5.92 27.24
C GLU A 269 -13.58 6.82 26.47
N ALA A 270 -14.05 6.36 25.31
CA ALA A 270 -14.92 7.15 24.43
C ALA A 270 -16.40 6.99 24.83
N LEU A 271 -16.73 7.34 26.07
CA LEU A 271 -18.07 7.20 26.64
C LEU A 271 -19.15 7.99 25.86
N THR A 272 -18.75 8.91 24.97
CA THR A 272 -19.64 9.89 24.32
C THR A 272 -19.54 9.93 22.79
N LEU A 273 -19.01 8.88 22.13
CA LEU A 273 -18.89 8.88 20.66
C LEU A 273 -20.20 9.19 19.93
N SER A 274 -21.34 8.69 20.44
CA SER A 274 -22.67 9.00 19.88
C SER A 274 -23.05 10.47 20.01
N GLU A 275 -22.72 11.09 21.14
CA GLU A 275 -23.00 12.51 21.38
C GLU A 275 -22.13 13.39 20.48
N LYS A 276 -20.86 13.00 20.31
CA LYS A 276 -19.92 13.67 19.41
C LYS A 276 -20.40 13.62 17.95
N LEU A 277 -20.78 12.45 17.45
CA LEU A 277 -21.31 12.34 16.08
C LEU A 277 -22.57 13.18 15.88
N LYS A 278 -23.45 13.23 16.89
CA LYS A 278 -24.65 14.07 16.88
C LYS A 278 -24.33 15.56 16.88
N SER A 279 -23.33 16.02 17.64
CA SER A 279 -22.94 17.44 17.64
C SER A 279 -22.30 17.88 16.32
N LEU A 280 -21.75 16.94 15.57
CA LEU A 280 -21.16 17.16 14.25
C LEU A 280 -22.17 17.05 13.09
N ASP A 281 -23.45 16.79 13.37
CA ASP A 281 -24.48 16.46 12.37
C ASP A 281 -24.10 15.28 11.46
N ILE A 282 -23.29 14.35 11.99
CA ILE A 282 -22.87 13.14 11.27
C ILE A 282 -23.86 12.03 11.57
N ASN A 283 -24.66 11.66 10.57
CA ASN A 283 -25.56 10.53 10.65
C ASN A 283 -24.80 9.22 10.42
N TYR A 284 -24.41 8.54 11.50
CA TYR A 284 -23.74 7.25 11.46
C TYR A 284 -24.36 6.28 12.47
N ASN A 285 -24.72 5.09 12.00
CA ASN A 285 -25.28 4.05 12.85
C ASN A 285 -24.15 3.33 13.60
N LEU A 286 -23.88 3.78 14.83
CA LEU A 286 -22.84 3.20 15.67
C LEU A 286 -23.15 1.71 15.97
N PRO A 287 -22.17 0.81 15.77
CA PRO A 287 -22.33 -0.58 16.19
C PRO A 287 -22.46 -0.67 17.71
N GLN A 288 -23.04 -1.73 18.27
CA GLN A 288 -23.03 -1.94 19.72
C GLN A 288 -21.62 -2.35 20.19
N GLY A 289 -21.15 -1.82 21.32
CA GLY A 289 -19.90 -2.22 21.97
C GLY A 289 -19.29 -1.11 22.82
N ASP A 290 -18.10 -1.38 23.34
CA ASP A 290 -17.28 -0.41 24.06
C ASP A 290 -16.35 0.31 23.08
N PHE A 291 -16.15 1.61 23.32
CA PHE A 291 -15.33 2.46 22.46
C PHE A 291 -14.24 3.14 23.27
N VAL A 292 -13.11 3.35 22.60
CA VAL A 292 -12.00 4.15 23.12
C VAL A 292 -11.55 5.15 22.07
N TYR A 293 -11.02 6.25 22.55
CA TYR A 293 -10.44 7.30 21.73
C TYR A 293 -8.93 7.28 21.92
N LEU A 294 -8.21 7.21 20.80
CA LEU A 294 -6.76 7.29 20.73
C LEU A 294 -6.41 8.62 20.06
N SER A 295 -5.72 9.52 20.74
CA SER A 295 -5.23 10.78 20.18
C SER A 295 -3.71 10.71 20.00
N CYS A 296 -3.23 11.04 18.81
CA CYS A 296 -1.82 11.00 18.45
C CYS A 296 -1.36 12.37 17.95
N ARG A 297 -1.79 13.44 18.63
CA ARG A 297 -1.46 14.83 18.29
C ARG A 297 -0.15 15.26 18.92
N GLU A 298 0.41 16.38 18.47
CA GLU A 298 1.71 16.86 18.94
C GLU A 298 1.79 17.02 20.47
N ASN A 299 0.73 17.53 21.11
CA ASN A 299 0.69 17.70 22.56
C ASN A 299 0.54 16.38 23.34
N ASP A 300 0.21 15.27 22.68
CA ASP A 300 0.13 13.95 23.32
C ASP A 300 1.53 13.34 23.54
N ILE A 301 2.56 13.90 22.89
CA ILE A 301 3.95 13.47 22.99
C ILE A 301 4.55 13.98 24.31
N GLN A 302 4.28 13.29 25.42
CA GLN A 302 4.91 13.56 26.71
C GLN A 302 6.37 13.07 26.76
#